data_AF-A0A4Q9QEI4-F1
#
_entry.id   AF-A0A4Q9QEI4-F1
#
_cell.length_a   1.000
_cell.length_b   1.000
_cell.length_c   1.000
_cell.angle_alpha   90.00
_cell.angle_beta   90.00
_cell.angle_gamma   90.00
#
_symmetry.space_group_name_H-M   'P 1'
#
loop_
_entity.id
_entity.type
_entity.pdbx_description
1 polymer ?
#
loop_
_entity_poly.entity_id
_entity_poly.type
_entity_poly.pdbx_seq_one_letter_code
_entity_poly.pdbx_strand_id
1 'polypeptide(L)'
;GELAESEPMEDGRDLWGNARHAANDSHEWKAICSVPDFCKVGNAVVPFDSFATLGNQTQSSPDVKAQGVPVYRVGDLHKGVQGDAGSHVVAGTSLGGGYVRFLSGQNDVKVNGIPLVRQDSTCLVNCNGAGIGGAPGKVVTTQRSADTQAEEPAQEANPELQALLDAEADERSLW
;
A
#
# COMPACT_ATOMS: atom_id res chain seq x y z
N GLY A 1 -28.51 1.57 -28.72
CA GLY A 1 -27.28 2.36 -28.85
C GLY A 1 -26.16 1.46 -28.44
N GLU A 2 -25.45 0.93 -29.43
CA GLU A 2 -24.31 0.02 -29.27
C GLU A 2 -23.28 0.62 -28.31
N LEU A 3 -22.82 -0.20 -27.36
CA LEU A 3 -21.62 0.07 -26.59
C LEU A 3 -20.45 -0.16 -27.54
N ALA A 4 -19.78 0.91 -27.93
CA ALA A 4 -18.52 0.80 -28.66
C ALA A 4 -17.50 0.10 -27.74
N GLU A 5 -17.09 -1.11 -28.12
CA GLU A 5 -15.91 -1.76 -27.58
C GLU A 5 -14.72 -0.87 -27.91
N SER A 6 -13.98 -0.44 -26.89
CA SER A 6 -12.75 0.32 -27.08
C SER A 6 -11.69 -0.59 -27.69
N GLU A 7 -11.25 -0.27 -28.91
CA GLU A 7 -10.16 -1.00 -29.56
C GLU A 7 -8.87 -0.94 -28.71
N PRO A 8 -8.06 -2.02 -28.72
CA PRO A 8 -6.81 -2.06 -27.97
C PRO A 8 -5.82 -1.11 -28.61
N MET A 9 -5.33 -0.13 -27.84
CA MET A 9 -4.32 0.82 -28.28
C MET A 9 -3.01 0.07 -28.51
N GLU A 10 -2.47 0.16 -29.73
CA GLU A 10 -1.25 -0.51 -30.18
C GLU A 10 0.00 0.18 -29.60
N ASP A 11 0.18 0.05 -28.28
CA ASP A 11 1.43 0.30 -27.60
C ASP A 11 1.36 -0.37 -26.22
N GLY A 12 1.91 -1.58 -26.11
CA GLY A 12 1.92 -2.41 -24.91
C GLY A 12 2.68 -1.85 -23.69
N ARG A 13 2.81 -0.52 -23.58
CA ARG A 13 3.47 0.18 -22.46
C ARG A 13 2.58 0.39 -21.23
N ASP A 14 1.29 0.08 -21.33
CA ASP A 14 0.34 0.31 -20.22
C ASP A 14 -0.07 -0.97 -19.45
N LEU A 15 0.42 -2.16 -19.86
CA LEU A 15 0.07 -3.44 -19.22
C LEU A 15 1.04 -3.91 -18.13
N TRP A 16 2.17 -3.22 -17.95
CA TRP A 16 2.98 -3.39 -16.76
C TRP A 16 2.45 -2.48 -15.68
N GLY A 17 1.53 -3.01 -14.87
CA GLY A 17 1.25 -2.43 -13.58
C GLY A 17 2.58 -2.24 -12.84
N ASN A 18 3.03 -1.00 -12.71
CA ASN A 18 4.21 -0.67 -11.91
C ASN A 18 4.01 -1.38 -10.55
N ALA A 19 4.87 -2.34 -10.23
CA ALA A 19 4.70 -3.16 -9.04
C ALA A 19 4.67 -2.24 -7.81
N ARG A 20 3.49 -2.08 -7.22
CA ARG A 20 3.30 -1.27 -6.02
C ARG A 20 2.98 -2.20 -4.87
N HIS A 21 3.87 -2.16 -3.88
CA HIS A 21 3.85 -3.07 -2.75
C HIS A 21 2.63 -2.75 -1.85
N ALA A 22 2.05 -3.79 -1.27
CA ALA A 22 1.00 -3.67 -0.26
C ALA A 22 1.60 -3.04 1.01
N ALA A 23 1.03 -1.93 1.48
CA ALA A 23 1.47 -1.30 2.70
C ALA A 23 1.10 -2.19 3.89
N ASN A 24 2.10 -2.48 4.73
CA ASN A 24 1.93 -3.29 5.93
C ASN A 24 2.51 -2.58 7.14
N ASP A 25 2.17 -3.10 8.32
CA ASP A 25 2.59 -2.55 9.60
C ASP A 25 4.02 -2.92 10.01
N SER A 26 4.93 -2.86 9.05
CA SER A 26 6.37 -3.01 9.29
C SER A 26 7.05 -1.64 9.37
N HIS A 27 8.22 -1.61 9.99
CA HIS A 27 9.07 -0.42 10.08
C HIS A 27 9.73 0.00 8.76
N GLU A 28 9.40 -0.68 7.65
CA GLU A 28 9.92 -0.38 6.31
C GLU A 28 9.12 0.71 5.59
N TRP A 29 7.90 1.00 6.07
CA TRP A 29 7.01 1.99 5.48
C TRP A 29 7.06 3.33 6.19
N LYS A 30 6.79 4.40 5.44
CA LYS A 30 6.62 5.75 5.95
C LYS A 30 5.39 6.41 5.38
N ALA A 31 4.74 7.24 6.17
CA ALA A 31 3.84 8.28 5.68
C ALA A 31 4.58 9.62 5.74
N ILE A 32 4.72 10.30 4.60
CA ILE A 32 5.44 11.57 4.50
C ILE A 32 4.50 12.68 4.05
N CYS A 33 4.68 13.89 4.59
CA CYS A 33 3.99 15.07 4.10
C CYS A 33 4.29 15.33 2.61
N SER A 34 3.25 15.70 1.88
CA SER A 34 3.34 16.17 0.48
C SER A 34 3.18 17.69 0.37
N VAL A 35 2.67 18.30 1.45
CA VAL A 35 2.61 19.75 1.68
C VAL A 35 3.04 20.01 3.13
N PRO A 36 3.48 21.24 3.47
CA PRO A 36 3.93 21.53 4.83
C PRO A 36 2.85 21.25 5.89
N ASP A 37 3.27 20.62 6.99
CA ASP A 37 2.47 20.49 8.21
C ASP A 37 2.60 21.76 9.05
N PHE A 38 1.53 22.55 9.12
CA PHE A 38 1.52 23.79 9.87
C PHE A 38 1.18 23.53 11.34
N CYS A 39 2.15 23.76 12.22
CA CYS A 39 2.02 23.60 13.66
C CYS A 39 2.14 24.95 14.40
N LYS A 40 1.43 25.08 15.51
CA LYS A 40 1.55 26.19 16.46
C LYS A 40 2.68 25.90 17.44
N VAL A 41 3.73 26.73 17.39
CA VAL A 41 4.85 26.73 18.32
C VAL A 41 4.81 28.04 19.11
N GLY A 42 4.35 27.97 20.36
CA GLY A 42 4.04 29.18 21.12
C GLY A 42 2.97 30.01 20.39
N ASN A 43 3.31 31.25 20.00
CA ASN A 43 2.40 32.16 19.30
C ASN A 43 2.63 32.21 17.77
N ALA A 44 3.50 31.36 17.22
CA ALA A 44 3.83 31.33 15.81
C ALA A 44 3.25 30.09 15.12
N VAL A 45 2.91 30.22 13.83
CA VAL A 45 2.59 29.09 12.95
C VAL A 45 3.84 28.78 12.12
N VAL A 46 4.34 27.54 12.22
CA VAL A 46 5.59 27.09 11.62
C VAL A 46 5.32 25.87 10.73
N PRO A 47 5.82 25.84 9.49
CA PRO A 47 5.74 24.67 8.62
C PRO A 47 6.77 23.61 9.01
N PHE A 48 6.36 22.34 8.99
CA PHE A 48 7.21 21.16 9.23
C PHE A 48 7.04 20.13 8.12
N ASP A 49 8.11 19.37 7.87
CA ASP A 49 8.09 18.19 7.01
C ASP A 49 7.81 16.94 7.86
N SER A 50 6.64 16.92 8.48
CA SER A 50 6.23 15.83 9.35
C SER A 50 6.14 14.51 8.61
N PHE A 51 6.43 13.43 9.33
CA PHE A 51 6.31 12.07 8.81
C PHE A 51 5.97 11.10 9.93
N ALA A 52 5.62 9.87 9.57
CA ALA A 52 5.53 8.76 10.50
C ALA A 52 6.27 7.57 9.90
N THR A 53 7.13 6.94 10.71
CA THR A 53 7.59 5.58 10.41
C THR A 53 6.47 4.64 10.82
N LEU A 54 5.89 3.91 9.87
CA LEU A 54 4.82 2.96 10.16
C LEU A 54 5.42 1.76 10.92
N GLY A 55 4.57 0.96 11.56
CA GLY A 55 5.01 -0.05 12.51
C GLY A 55 4.47 0.23 13.92
N ASN A 56 4.24 -0.83 14.69
CA ASN A 56 3.73 -0.77 16.07
C ASN A 56 2.32 -0.13 16.22
N GLN A 57 1.39 -0.54 15.36
CA GLN A 57 -0.09 -0.49 15.43
C GLN A 57 -0.83 0.72 16.03
N THR A 58 -1.95 1.05 15.38
CA THR A 58 -3.19 1.33 16.16
C THR A 58 -4.43 0.70 15.53
N GLN A 59 -4.55 0.60 14.20
CA GLN A 59 -5.60 -0.17 13.53
C GLN A 59 -5.10 -0.68 12.17
N SER A 60 -4.67 -1.94 12.07
CA SER A 60 -4.37 -2.63 10.79
C SER A 60 -5.30 -3.84 10.61
N SER A 61 -5.25 -4.53 9.47
CA SER A 61 -6.10 -5.70 9.22
C SER A 61 -5.93 -6.77 10.32
N PRO A 62 -7.02 -7.34 10.86
CA PRO A 62 -6.93 -8.33 11.92
C PRO A 62 -6.49 -9.71 11.44
N ASP A 63 -6.65 -10.02 10.16
CA ASP A 63 -6.58 -11.37 9.60
C ASP A 63 -5.79 -11.48 8.29
N VAL A 64 -5.61 -10.39 7.55
CA VAL A 64 -4.85 -10.38 6.30
C VAL A 64 -3.46 -9.79 6.50
N LYS A 65 -2.46 -10.53 6.00
CA LYS A 65 -1.05 -10.20 6.16
C LYS A 65 -0.35 -10.22 4.80
N ALA A 66 0.61 -9.32 4.61
CA ALA A 66 1.59 -9.37 3.53
C ALA A 66 2.97 -9.56 4.16
N GLN A 67 3.72 -10.56 3.68
CA GLN A 67 5.04 -10.91 4.25
C GLN A 67 4.97 -11.20 5.76
N GLY A 68 3.88 -11.82 6.22
CA GLY A 68 3.66 -12.13 7.64
C GLY A 68 3.25 -10.96 8.53
N VAL A 69 3.13 -9.75 7.98
CA VAL A 69 2.77 -8.52 8.72
C VAL A 69 1.37 -8.03 8.32
N PRO A 70 0.51 -7.62 9.28
CA PRO A 70 -0.80 -7.06 8.99
C PRO A 70 -0.76 -5.90 7.98
N VAL A 71 -1.68 -5.91 7.02
CA VAL A 71 -1.77 -4.86 5.98
C VAL A 71 -2.65 -3.70 6.42
N TYR A 72 -2.39 -2.51 5.85
CA TYR A 72 -3.21 -1.33 6.04
C TYR A 72 -4.32 -1.22 4.99
N ARG A 73 -5.49 -0.72 5.40
CA ARG A 73 -6.67 -0.50 4.56
C ARG A 73 -7.07 0.97 4.59
N VAL A 74 -7.83 1.42 3.60
CA VAL A 74 -8.38 2.78 3.62
C VAL A 74 -9.21 3.00 4.89
N GLY A 75 -8.95 4.10 5.59
CA GLY A 75 -9.60 4.45 6.86
C GLY A 75 -8.89 3.95 8.11
N ASP A 76 -7.94 3.02 7.99
CA ASP A 76 -7.10 2.59 9.11
C ASP A 76 -6.26 3.77 9.65
N LEU A 77 -5.89 3.68 10.94
CA LEU A 77 -5.10 4.68 11.66
C LEU A 77 -3.79 4.09 12.18
N HIS A 78 -2.72 4.87 12.04
CA HIS A 78 -1.43 4.61 12.67
C HIS A 78 -1.07 5.78 13.58
N LYS A 79 -0.57 5.51 14.79
CA LYS A 79 -0.16 6.53 15.75
C LYS A 79 1.35 6.69 15.74
N GLY A 80 1.82 7.93 15.82
CA GLY A 80 3.23 8.24 15.99
C GLY A 80 3.77 9.11 14.87
N VAL A 81 3.47 10.40 14.94
CA VAL A 81 4.06 11.40 14.06
C VAL A 81 5.39 11.90 14.61
N GLN A 82 6.28 12.29 13.70
CA GLN A 82 7.66 12.67 13.93
C GLN A 82 7.97 13.90 13.06
N GLY A 83 8.94 14.70 13.48
CA GLY A 83 9.46 15.82 12.67
C GLY A 83 8.72 17.15 12.83
N ASP A 84 7.66 17.22 13.64
CA ASP A 84 7.01 18.46 14.05
C ASP A 84 7.52 18.98 15.41
N ALA A 85 7.30 20.26 15.66
CA ALA A 85 7.29 20.82 17.00
C ALA A 85 5.99 21.60 17.21
N GLY A 86 5.38 21.47 18.39
CA GLY A 86 4.10 22.11 18.69
C GLY A 86 2.89 21.42 18.06
N SER A 87 1.71 22.05 18.13
CA SER A 87 0.43 21.40 17.81
C SER A 87 -0.07 21.77 16.41
N HIS A 88 -0.41 20.79 15.58
CA HIS A 88 -1.03 21.00 14.27
C HIS A 88 -2.21 21.99 14.37
N VAL A 89 -2.28 22.98 13.46
CA VAL A 89 -3.22 24.11 13.55
C VAL A 89 -4.71 23.72 13.62
N VAL A 90 -5.11 22.67 12.88
CA VAL A 90 -6.46 22.08 12.92
C VAL A 90 -6.59 20.93 13.92
N ALA A 91 -5.71 19.92 13.86
CA ALA A 91 -5.85 18.70 14.64
C ALA A 91 -5.50 18.86 16.13
N GLY A 92 -4.67 19.85 16.48
CA GLY A 92 -4.18 20.06 17.85
C GLY A 92 -3.16 19.03 18.34
N THR A 93 -2.79 18.06 17.50
CA THR A 93 -1.82 17.01 17.83
C THR A 93 -0.38 17.46 17.60
N SER A 94 0.55 16.84 18.33
CA SER A 94 1.99 17.12 18.22
C SER A 94 2.79 15.84 18.43
N LEU A 95 3.89 15.67 17.70
CA LEU A 95 4.85 14.58 17.91
C LEU A 95 4.14 13.21 17.93
N GLY A 96 4.61 12.29 18.79
CA GLY A 96 4.06 10.94 18.92
C GLY A 96 2.56 10.86 19.31
N GLY A 97 1.91 12.00 19.58
CA GLY A 97 0.46 12.09 19.77
C GLY A 97 -0.36 12.20 18.47
N GLY A 98 0.27 12.56 17.35
CA GLY A 98 -0.36 12.64 16.04
C GLY A 98 -0.60 11.27 15.39
N TYR A 99 -1.58 11.24 14.49
CA TYR A 99 -1.98 10.05 13.75
C TYR A 99 -1.77 10.23 12.24
N VAL A 100 -1.59 9.10 11.56
CA VAL A 100 -1.74 8.96 10.12
C VAL A 100 -3.08 8.32 9.82
N ARG A 101 -3.84 8.89 8.89
CA ARG A 101 -5.05 8.29 8.33
C ARG A 101 -4.88 7.99 6.86
N PHE A 102 -5.12 6.74 6.45
CA PHE A 102 -5.04 6.35 5.05
C PHE A 102 -6.33 6.71 4.30
N LEU A 103 -6.20 7.43 3.18
CA LEU A 103 -7.32 7.99 2.43
C LEU A 103 -7.59 7.26 1.11
N SER A 104 -6.57 6.67 0.50
CA SER A 104 -6.71 5.93 -0.75
C SER A 104 -5.96 4.62 -0.75
N GLY A 105 -6.37 3.73 -1.64
CA GLY A 105 -5.83 2.39 -1.81
C GLY A 105 -6.09 1.89 -3.23
N GLN A 106 -5.78 0.62 -3.48
CA GLN A 106 -6.10 -0.05 -4.73
C GLN A 106 -7.56 -0.50 -4.73
N ASN A 107 -8.36 -0.03 -5.69
CA ASN A 107 -9.80 -0.31 -5.71
C ASN A 107 -10.13 -1.78 -6.05
N ASP A 108 -9.31 -2.42 -6.87
CA ASP A 108 -9.53 -3.82 -7.30
C ASP A 108 -9.00 -4.84 -6.29
N VAL A 109 -8.13 -4.41 -5.38
CA VAL A 109 -7.55 -5.27 -4.34
C VAL A 109 -8.09 -4.84 -2.98
N LYS A 110 -9.01 -5.64 -2.44
CA LYS A 110 -9.71 -5.34 -1.20
C LYS A 110 -9.34 -6.33 -0.11
N VAL A 111 -9.17 -5.82 1.09
CA VAL A 111 -8.93 -6.57 2.32
C VAL A 111 -10.10 -6.32 3.25
N ASN A 112 -10.80 -7.39 3.63
CA ASN A 112 -12.08 -7.31 4.36
C ASN A 112 -13.11 -6.39 3.66
N GLY A 113 -13.12 -6.38 2.32
CA GLY A 113 -13.99 -5.50 1.52
C GLY A 113 -13.54 -4.04 1.42
N ILE A 114 -12.43 -3.66 2.07
CA ILE A 114 -11.90 -2.29 2.08
C ILE A 114 -10.66 -2.20 1.18
N PRO A 115 -10.49 -1.15 0.35
CA PRO A 115 -9.32 -1.01 -0.51
C PRO A 115 -7.99 -1.10 0.25
N LEU A 116 -7.05 -1.88 -0.29
CA LEU A 116 -5.71 -2.08 0.25
C LEU A 116 -4.83 -0.83 0.06
N VAL A 117 -4.17 -0.37 1.12
CA VAL A 117 -3.19 0.73 1.03
C VAL A 117 -1.91 0.21 0.38
N ARG A 118 -1.27 1.02 -0.46
CA ARG A 118 -0.05 0.66 -1.17
C ARG A 118 0.89 1.85 -1.33
N GLN A 119 2.02 1.62 -1.99
CA GLN A 119 2.90 2.69 -2.45
C GLN A 119 2.11 3.82 -3.15
N ASP A 120 2.40 5.05 -2.74
CA ASP A 120 1.80 6.33 -3.14
C ASP A 120 0.32 6.53 -2.80
N SER A 121 -0.28 5.64 -2.00
CA SER A 121 -1.59 5.91 -1.39
C SER A 121 -1.55 7.24 -0.63
N THR A 122 -2.63 8.01 -0.74
CA THR A 122 -2.77 9.30 -0.05
C THR A 122 -3.13 9.07 1.41
N CYS A 123 -2.65 9.96 2.27
CA CYS A 123 -2.93 9.94 3.70
C CYS A 123 -3.01 11.37 4.27
N LEU A 124 -3.49 11.48 5.50
CA LEU A 124 -3.29 12.66 6.35
C LEU A 124 -2.22 12.32 7.36
N VAL A 125 -1.20 13.17 7.50
CA VAL A 125 -0.16 13.09 8.52
C VAL A 125 -0.48 14.10 9.61
N ASN A 126 -0.31 13.74 10.88
CA ASN A 126 -0.60 14.60 12.03
C ASN A 126 -2.08 15.01 12.15
N CYS A 127 -2.98 14.07 11.84
CA CYS A 127 -4.39 14.20 12.21
C CYS A 127 -4.61 13.75 13.66
N ASN A 128 -5.79 14.05 14.21
CA ASN A 128 -6.18 13.55 15.52
C ASN A 128 -6.73 12.11 15.45
N GLY A 129 -7.05 11.51 16.59
CA GLY A 129 -7.55 10.12 16.66
C GLY A 129 -8.90 9.87 15.97
N ALA A 130 -9.63 10.91 15.56
CA ALA A 130 -10.83 10.80 14.72
C ALA A 130 -10.53 10.99 13.23
N GLY A 131 -9.26 11.19 12.87
CA GLY A 131 -8.84 11.44 11.50
C GLY A 131 -9.21 12.83 10.98
N ILE A 132 -9.28 13.84 11.87
CA ILE A 132 -9.60 15.24 11.54
C ILE A 132 -8.31 16.08 11.56
N GLY A 133 -8.19 17.01 10.61
CA GLY A 133 -6.99 17.82 10.40
C GLY A 133 -5.89 17.02 9.72
N GLY A 134 -4.63 17.36 10.02
CA GLY A 134 -3.46 16.76 9.39
C GLY A 134 -3.12 17.38 8.03
N ALA A 135 -1.85 17.23 7.67
CA ALA A 135 -1.31 17.63 6.39
C ALA A 135 -1.45 16.48 5.37
N PRO A 136 -1.87 16.78 4.12
CA PRO A 136 -1.84 15.80 3.04
C PRO A 136 -0.46 15.17 2.85
N GLY A 137 -0.44 13.85 2.73
CA GLY A 137 0.78 13.06 2.59
C GLY A 137 0.62 11.86 1.68
N LYS A 138 1.71 11.10 1.55
CA LYS A 138 1.78 9.85 0.78
C LYS A 138 2.46 8.74 1.58
N VAL A 139 1.99 7.52 1.35
CA VAL A 139 2.59 6.30 1.86
C VAL A 139 3.71 5.86 0.92
N VAL A 140 4.90 5.65 1.48
CA VAL A 140 6.09 5.27 0.73
C VAL A 140 6.81 4.12 1.45
N THR A 141 7.40 3.22 0.69
CA THR A 141 8.40 2.26 1.14
C THR A 141 9.66 2.43 0.31
N THR A 142 10.78 1.90 0.80
CA THR A 142 11.93 1.65 -0.07
C THR A 142 11.45 0.71 -1.18
N GLN A 143 11.52 1.17 -2.44
CA GLN A 143 11.32 0.27 -3.58
C GLN A 143 12.43 -0.78 -3.53
N ARG A 144 12.09 -2.00 -3.10
CA ARG A 144 12.91 -3.15 -3.46
C ARG A 144 12.48 -3.50 -4.87
N SER A 145 13.44 -3.65 -5.78
CA SER A 145 13.16 -4.28 -7.07
C SER A 145 12.39 -5.56 -6.77
N ALA A 146 11.22 -5.72 -7.38
CA ALA A 146 10.63 -7.05 -7.42
C ALA A 146 11.69 -7.91 -8.12
N ASP A 147 12.19 -8.94 -7.45
CA ASP A 147 12.93 -9.99 -8.14
C ASP A 147 11.92 -10.65 -9.07
N THR A 148 11.80 -10.12 -10.29
CA THR A 148 11.01 -10.70 -11.38
C THR A 148 11.71 -11.91 -11.97
N GLN A 149 12.71 -12.47 -11.28
CA GLN A 149 13.07 -13.85 -11.49
C GLN A 149 11.86 -14.66 -11.05
N ALA A 150 10.95 -14.89 -12.00
CA ALA A 150 10.32 -16.18 -12.08
C ALA A 150 11.48 -17.16 -11.93
N GLU A 151 11.57 -17.82 -10.77
CA GLU A 151 12.32 -19.06 -10.72
C GLU A 151 11.80 -19.84 -11.93
N GLU A 152 12.68 -20.14 -12.89
CA GLU A 152 12.36 -21.16 -13.87
C GLU A 152 11.75 -22.29 -13.05
N PRO A 153 10.49 -22.69 -13.31
CA PRO A 153 9.86 -23.71 -12.50
C PRO A 153 10.86 -24.83 -12.47
N ALA A 154 11.39 -25.12 -11.28
CA ALA A 154 12.29 -26.24 -11.12
C ALA A 154 11.50 -27.39 -11.72
N GLN A 155 12.02 -27.91 -12.83
CA GLN A 155 11.40 -28.98 -13.57
C GLN A 155 11.62 -30.23 -12.74
N GLU A 156 11.10 -30.25 -11.51
CA GLU A 156 10.79 -31.49 -10.82
C GLU A 156 9.67 -32.10 -11.62
N ALA A 157 10.09 -32.85 -12.63
CA ALA A 157 9.24 -33.75 -13.36
C ALA A 157 8.56 -34.64 -12.32
N ASN A 158 7.30 -34.34 -12.00
CA ASN A 158 6.46 -35.25 -11.27
C ASN A 158 6.22 -36.44 -12.22
N PRO A 159 6.82 -37.61 -11.95
CA PRO A 159 6.76 -38.74 -12.88
C PRO A 159 5.33 -39.25 -13.08
N GLU A 160 4.45 -39.06 -12.10
CA GLU A 160 3.02 -39.41 -12.23
C GLU A 160 2.29 -38.44 -13.17
N LEU A 161 2.60 -37.15 -13.09
CA LEU A 161 2.02 -36.14 -13.98
C LEU A 161 2.52 -36.34 -15.42
N GLN A 162 3.79 -36.69 -15.58
CA GLN A 162 4.39 -36.96 -16.89
C GLN A 162 3.77 -38.22 -17.52
N ALA A 163 3.56 -39.28 -16.74
CA ALA A 163 2.91 -40.50 -17.22
C ALA A 163 1.45 -40.26 -17.69
N LEU A 164 0.72 -39.37 -17.02
CA LEU A 164 -0.65 -39.01 -17.43
C LEU A 164 -0.66 -38.20 -18.74
N LEU A 165 0.28 -37.26 -18.89
CA LEU A 165 0.42 -36.46 -20.11
C LEU A 165 0.83 -37.31 -21.32
N ASP A 166 1.74 -38.28 -21.11
CA ASP A 166 2.20 -39.19 -22.15
C ASP A 166 1.09 -40.17 -22.57
N ALA A 167 0.28 -40.67 -21.63
CA ALA A 167 -0.88 -41.51 -21.93
C ALA A 167 -1.95 -40.75 -22.74
N GLU A 168 -2.22 -39.49 -22.41
CA GLU A 168 -3.18 -38.66 -23.15
C GLU A 168 -2.67 -38.28 -24.55
N ALA A 169 -1.36 -38.15 -24.74
CA ALA A 169 -0.75 -37.94 -26.05
C ALA A 169 -0.84 -39.20 -26.94
N ASP A 170 -0.71 -40.39 -26.34
CA ASP A 170 -0.83 -41.67 -27.05
C ASP A 170 -2.27 -41.94 -27.51
N GLU A 171 -3.28 -41.66 -26.66
CA GLU A 171 -4.70 -41.78 -27.03
C GLU A 171 -5.12 -40.82 -28.15
N ARG A 172 -4.49 -39.63 -28.23
CA ARG A 172 -4.71 -38.67 -29.32
C ARG A 172 -3.98 -39.03 -30.62
N SER A 173 -3.12 -40.04 -30.62
CA SER A 173 -2.44 -40.55 -31.83
C SER A 173 -3.24 -41.63 -32.56
N LEU A 174 -4.33 -42.11 -31.95
CA LEU A 174 -5.17 -43.20 -32.45
C LEU A 174 -6.38 -42.74 -33.29
N TRP A 175 -6.44 -41.46 -33.68
CA TRP A 175 -7.46 -40.90 -34.59
C TRP A 175 -6.86 -40.02 -35.68
#